data_AF-A0A920PI78-F1
#
_entry.id   AF-A0A920PI78-F1
#
_cell.length_a   1.000
_cell.length_b   1.000
_cell.length_c   1.000
_cell.angle_alpha   90.00
_cell.angle_beta   90.00
_cell.angle_gamma   90.00
#
_symmetry.space_group_name_H-M   'P 1'
#
loop_
_entity.id
_entity.type
_entity.pdbx_description
1 polymer ?
#
loop_
_entity_poly.entity_id
_entity_poly.type
_entity_poly.pdbx_seq_one_letter_code
_entity_poly.pdbx_strand_id
1 'polypeptide(L)'
;MNKESKQLFRSTSVVGLMTFLSRVMGLIRDICFARLFGAFPIMDAFFVAFKIPNSFRRFFAEGAFSRAFIPVLSDYEENRSELETKELIDKTSGTLGGILLLVTLFGILLAPL
;
A
#
# COMPACT_ATOMS: atom_id res chain seq x y z
N MET A 1 9.34 -7.23 -33.27
CA MET A 1 9.00 -6.73 -31.91
C MET A 1 9.96 -7.39 -30.93
N ASN A 2 10.79 -6.61 -30.24
CA ASN A 2 11.91 -7.11 -29.44
C ASN A 2 11.42 -7.89 -28.20
N LYS A 3 12.21 -8.85 -27.69
CA LYS A 3 11.82 -9.67 -26.51
C LYS A 3 11.46 -8.79 -25.30
N GLU A 4 12.22 -7.73 -25.07
CA GLU A 4 11.97 -6.74 -24.02
C GLU A 4 10.66 -5.99 -24.20
N SER A 5 10.34 -5.57 -25.43
CA SER A 5 9.08 -4.86 -25.74
C SER A 5 7.86 -5.72 -25.43
N LYS A 6 7.95 -7.04 -25.68
CA LYS A 6 6.88 -8.00 -25.42
C LYS A 6 6.69 -8.26 -23.92
N GLN A 7 7.79 -8.28 -23.15
CA GLN A 7 7.79 -8.46 -21.71
C GLN A 7 7.27 -7.22 -20.96
N LEU A 8 7.68 -6.02 -21.38
CA LEU A 8 7.16 -4.75 -20.87
C LEU A 8 5.67 -4.60 -21.15
N PHE A 9 5.23 -4.84 -22.39
CA PHE A 9 3.82 -4.78 -22.76
C PHE A 9 2.96 -5.74 -21.92
N ARG A 10 3.43 -6.98 -21.73
CA ARG A 10 2.74 -7.96 -20.88
C ARG A 10 2.65 -7.49 -19.43
N SER A 11 3.75 -6.99 -18.85
CA SER A 11 3.80 -6.55 -17.46
C SER A 11 2.90 -5.34 -17.21
N THR A 12 2.98 -4.32 -18.08
CA THR A 12 2.11 -3.14 -18.02
C THR A 12 0.63 -3.50 -18.21
N SER A 13 0.32 -4.43 -19.12
CA SER A 13 -1.06 -4.89 -19.32
C SER A 13 -1.63 -5.59 -18.10
N VAL A 14 -0.84 -6.46 -17.45
CA VAL A 14 -1.26 -7.17 -16.23
C VAL A 14 -1.50 -6.19 -15.08
N VAL A 15 -0.56 -5.26 -14.84
CA VAL A 15 -0.71 -4.24 -13.77
C VAL A 15 -1.89 -3.30 -14.08
N GLY A 16 -2.06 -2.89 -15.33
CA GLY A 16 -3.18 -2.07 -15.77
C GLY A 16 -4.54 -2.76 -15.56
N LEU A 17 -4.66 -4.04 -15.94
CA LEU A 17 -5.86 -4.84 -15.71
C LEU A 17 -6.16 -5.01 -14.22
N MET A 18 -5.15 -5.32 -13.40
CA MET A 18 -5.31 -5.46 -11.95
C MET A 18 -5.76 -4.13 -11.31
N THR A 19 -5.20 -3.01 -11.76
CA THR A 19 -5.58 -1.67 -11.30
C THR A 19 -7.03 -1.35 -11.69
N PHE A 20 -7.41 -1.63 -12.94
CA PHE A 20 -8.76 -1.40 -13.43
C PHE A 20 -9.79 -2.23 -12.65
N LEU A 21 -9.52 -3.52 -12.46
CA LEU A 21 -10.41 -4.43 -11.76
C LEU A 21 -10.59 -4.01 -10.29
N SER A 22 -9.51 -3.58 -9.63
CA SER A 22 -9.56 -3.03 -8.28
C SER A 22 -10.43 -1.78 -8.18
N ARG A 23 -10.35 -0.87 -9.17
CA ARG A 23 -11.20 0.33 -9.22
C ARG A 23 -12.68 -0.01 -9.44
N VAL A 24 -12.97 -0.95 -10.34
CA VAL A 24 -14.35 -1.41 -10.59
C VAL A 24 -14.94 -2.05 -9.33
N MET A 25 -14.18 -2.92 -8.65
CA MET A 25 -14.61 -3.50 -7.37
C MET A 25 -14.86 -2.43 -6.30
N GLY A 26 -13.99 -1.41 -6.22
CA GLY A 26 -14.18 -0.26 -5.33
C GLY A 26 -15.47 0.50 -5.63
N LEU A 27 -15.75 0.76 -6.91
CA LEU A 27 -16.99 1.44 -7.35
C LEU A 27 -18.24 0.62 -7.00
N ILE A 28 -18.21 -0.70 -7.23
CA ILE A 28 -19.32 -1.59 -6.88
C ILE A 28 -19.59 -1.54 -5.37
N ARG A 29 -18.54 -1.64 -4.54
CA ARG A 29 -18.64 -1.48 -3.09
C ARG A 29 -19.30 -0.15 -2.73
N ASP A 30 -18.87 0.95 -3.34
CA ASP A 30 -19.38 2.28 -3.05
C ASP A 30 -20.87 2.41 -3.44
N ILE A 31 -21.28 1.82 -4.57
CA ILE A 31 -22.70 1.74 -5.00
C ILE A 31 -23.53 0.87 -4.05
N CYS A 32 -23.02 -0.29 -3.65
CA CYS A 32 -23.68 -1.17 -2.69
C CYS A 32 -23.89 -0.44 -1.36
N PHE A 33 -22.87 0.25 -0.85
CA PHE A 33 -22.98 1.01 0.38
C PHE A 33 -23.93 2.20 0.27
N ALA A 34 -23.89 2.95 -0.83
CA ALA A 34 -24.83 4.05 -1.05
C ALA A 34 -26.29 3.56 -1.09
N ARG A 35 -26.57 2.36 -1.62
CA ARG A 35 -27.91 1.77 -1.64
C ARG A 35 -28.34 1.15 -0.31
N LEU A 36 -27.43 0.51 0.41
CA LEU A 36 -27.74 -0.17 1.68
C LEU A 36 -27.83 0.79 2.87
N PHE A 37 -27.02 1.84 2.89
CA PHE A 37 -26.91 2.76 4.03
C PHE A 37 -27.46 4.18 3.74
N GLY A 38 -27.64 4.57 2.48
CA GLY A 38 -28.12 5.91 2.12
C GLY A 38 -27.16 7.05 2.51
N ALA A 39 -27.66 8.29 2.58
CA ALA A 39 -26.92 9.47 3.03
C ALA A 39 -26.87 9.58 4.58
N PHE A 40 -26.37 8.54 5.25
CA PHE A 40 -26.20 8.54 6.70
C PHE A 40 -24.80 9.05 7.08
N PRO A 41 -24.65 9.79 8.20
CA PRO A 41 -23.34 10.25 8.72
C PRO A 41 -22.31 9.12 8.93
N ILE A 42 -22.79 7.90 9.14
CA ILE A 42 -21.98 6.68 9.28
C ILE A 42 -21.19 6.39 8.00
N MET A 43 -21.76 6.70 6.83
CA MET A 43 -21.12 6.43 5.54
C MET A 43 -19.97 7.41 5.26
N ASP A 44 -20.14 8.68 5.63
CA ASP A 44 -19.07 9.68 5.58
C ASP A 44 -17.93 9.33 6.54
N ALA A 45 -18.25 8.89 7.77
CA ALA A 45 -17.27 8.41 8.73
C ALA A 45 -16.49 7.19 8.20
N PHE A 46 -17.17 6.24 7.56
CA PHE A 46 -16.54 5.07 6.93
C PHE A 46 -15.59 5.48 5.80
N PHE A 47 -16.00 6.39 4.91
CA PHE A 47 -15.13 6.87 3.83
C PHE A 47 -13.92 7.64 4.35
N VAL A 48 -14.08 8.47 5.38
CA VAL A 48 -12.96 9.17 6.04
C VAL A 48 -12.02 8.15 6.70
N ALA A 49 -12.55 7.17 7.43
CA ALA A 49 -11.79 6.11 8.06
C ALA A 49 -10.97 5.29 7.05
N PHE A 50 -11.51 5.02 5.86
CA PHE A 50 -10.76 4.35 4.78
C PHE A 50 -9.75 5.25 4.07
N LYS A 51 -9.98 6.57 4.03
CA LYS A 51 -9.10 7.51 3.32
C LYS A 51 -7.78 7.72 4.06
N ILE A 52 -7.79 7.70 5.39
CA ILE A 52 -6.59 7.84 6.23
C ILE A 52 -5.53 6.75 5.91
N PRO A 53 -5.79 5.44 6.09
CA PRO A 53 -4.81 4.39 5.82
C PRO A 53 -4.45 4.33 4.33
N ASN A 54 -5.39 4.59 3.43
CA ASN A 54 -5.10 4.57 1.99
C ASN A 54 -4.19 5.73 1.57
N SER A 55 -4.30 6.89 2.22
CA SER A 55 -3.37 8.02 2.03
C SER A 55 -1.98 7.69 2.54
N PHE A 56 -1.86 7.09 3.72
CA PHE A 56 -0.58 6.60 4.25
C PHE A 56 0.04 5.54 3.33
N ARG A 57 -0.73 4.55 2.88
CA ARG A 57 -0.28 3.56 1.88
C ARG A 57 0.25 4.24 0.62
N ARG A 58 -0.40 5.30 0.14
CA ARG A 58 0.06 6.09 -1.02
C ARG A 58 1.38 6.82 -0.75
N PHE A 59 1.50 7.47 0.40
CA PHE A 59 2.72 8.21 0.76
C PHE A 59 3.92 7.30 0.93
N PHE A 60 3.75 6.20 1.66
CA PHE A 60 4.84 5.28 1.97
C PHE A 60 5.05 4.28 0.83
N ALA A 61 4.05 3.51 0.42
CA ALA A 61 4.24 2.37 -0.48
C ALA A 61 4.20 2.69 -1.98
N GLU A 62 3.47 3.72 -2.44
CA GLU A 62 3.35 3.99 -3.89
C GLU A 62 4.46 4.89 -4.46
N GLY A 63 5.33 5.51 -3.65
CA GLY A 63 6.28 6.46 -4.25
C GLY A 63 7.54 6.83 -3.47
N ALA A 64 7.46 7.18 -2.19
CA ALA A 64 8.64 7.72 -1.49
C ALA A 64 9.55 6.60 -0.98
N PHE A 65 8.98 5.60 -0.30
CA PHE A 65 9.76 4.54 0.31
C PHE A 65 10.42 3.65 -0.75
N SER A 66 9.68 3.09 -1.70
CA SER A 66 10.25 2.17 -2.70
C SER A 66 11.36 2.81 -3.54
N ARG A 67 11.25 4.11 -3.89
CA ARG A 67 12.31 4.80 -4.64
C ARG A 67 13.58 5.03 -3.83
N ALA A 68 13.48 5.21 -2.51
CA ALA A 68 14.63 5.39 -1.64
C ALA A 68 15.20 4.05 -1.14
N PHE A 69 14.35 3.06 -0.90
CA PHE A 69 14.71 1.78 -0.30
C PHE A 69 15.29 0.79 -1.31
N ILE A 70 14.73 0.70 -2.53
CA ILE A 70 15.20 -0.26 -3.54
C ILE A 70 16.68 -0.05 -3.88
N PRO A 71 17.17 1.17 -4.17
CA PRO A 71 18.59 1.37 -4.48
C PRO A 71 19.51 0.98 -3.32
N VAL A 72 19.11 1.27 -2.07
CA VAL A 72 19.88 0.89 -0.87
C VAL A 72 19.90 -0.62 -0.70
N LEU A 73 18.76 -1.29 -0.90
CA LEU A 73 18.69 -2.74 -0.82
C LEU A 73 19.55 -3.41 -1.91
N SER A 74 19.49 -2.91 -3.15
CA SER A 74 20.32 -3.42 -4.24
C SER A 74 21.82 -3.22 -4.00
N ASP A 75 22.23 -2.10 -3.41
CA ASP A 75 23.63 -1.88 -3.02
C ASP A 75 24.08 -2.87 -1.94
N TYR A 76 23.21 -3.19 -0.98
CA TYR A 76 23.48 -4.21 0.05
C TYR A 76 23.53 -5.62 -0.54
N GLU A 77 22.66 -5.96 -1.49
CA GLU A 77 22.70 -7.27 -2.17
C GLU A 77 23.97 -7.47 -3.02
N GLU A 78 24.50 -6.40 -3.63
CA GLU A 78 25.66 -6.49 -4.53
C GLU A 78 27.00 -6.36 -3.78
N ASN A 79 27.09 -5.49 -2.78
CA ASN A 79 28.35 -5.10 -2.14
C ASN A 79 28.53 -5.60 -0.70
N ARG A 80 27.52 -6.22 -0.09
CA ARG A 80 27.52 -6.64 1.33
C ARG A 80 27.23 -8.13 1.50
N SER A 81 27.46 -8.63 2.71
CA SER A 81 27.17 -10.02 3.06
C SER A 81 25.66 -10.26 3.19
N GLU A 82 25.20 -11.49 2.94
CA GLU A 82 23.78 -11.86 3.12
C GLU A 82 23.26 -11.54 4.53
N LEU A 83 24.12 -11.62 5.55
CA LEU A 83 23.77 -11.30 6.93
C LEU A 83 23.47 -9.81 7.11
N GLU A 84 24.27 -8.92 6.52
CA GLU A 84 24.06 -7.47 6.58
C GLU A 84 22.78 -7.06 5.84
N THR A 85 22.49 -7.69 4.70
CA THR A 85 21.25 -7.46 3.95
C THR A 85 20.02 -7.91 4.74
N LYS A 86 20.10 -9.07 5.40
CA LYS A 86 19.03 -9.53 6.31
C LYS A 86 18.83 -8.59 7.47
N GLU A 87 19.91 -8.13 8.11
CA GLU A 87 19.83 -7.19 9.22
C GLU A 87 19.18 -5.85 8.80
N LEU A 88 19.49 -5.35 7.60
CA LEU A 88 18.85 -4.17 7.02
C LEU A 88 17.33 -4.38 6.85
N ILE A 89 16.93 -5.51 6.28
CA ILE A 89 15.51 -5.85 6.06
C ILE A 89 14.78 -5.99 7.40
N ASP A 90 15.39 -6.69 8.36
CA ASP A 90 14.81 -6.94 9.68
C ASP A 90 14.62 -5.64 10.46
N LYS A 91 15.64 -4.77 10.50
CA LYS A 91 15.54 -3.45 11.15
C LYS A 91 14.50 -2.57 10.47
N THR A 92 14.47 -2.54 9.15
CA THR A 92 13.51 -1.71 8.40
C THR A 92 12.08 -2.19 8.61
N SER A 93 11.84 -3.49 8.47
CA SER A 93 10.52 -4.10 8.64
C SER A 93 10.04 -4.02 10.09
N GLY A 94 10.93 -4.26 11.07
CA GLY A 94 10.63 -4.14 12.48
C GLY A 94 10.30 -2.70 12.90
N THR A 95 11.03 -1.71 12.38
CA THR A 95 10.77 -0.29 12.68
C THR A 95 9.45 0.17 12.06
N LEU A 96 9.22 -0.09 10.77
CA LEU A 96 7.97 0.28 10.10
C LEU A 96 6.77 -0.45 10.68
N GLY A 97 6.91 -1.75 10.95
CA GLY A 97 5.88 -2.57 11.59
C GLY A 97 5.57 -2.08 13.00
N GLY A 98 6.58 -1.75 13.80
CA GLY A 98 6.42 -1.20 15.15
C GLY A 98 5.71 0.15 15.14
N ILE A 99 6.11 1.07 14.27
CA ILE A 99 5.43 2.36 14.12
C ILE A 99 3.97 2.15 13.69
N LEU A 100 3.72 1.30 12.69
CA LEU A 100 2.37 1.01 12.22
C LEU A 100 1.49 0.43 13.33
N LEU A 101 2.05 -0.49 14.13
CA LEU A 101 1.37 -1.09 15.27
C LEU A 101 1.00 -0.03 16.31
N LEU A 102 1.94 0.84 16.70
CA LEU A 102 1.68 1.93 17.65
C LEU A 102 0.61 2.89 17.13
N VAL A 103 0.69 3.30 15.87
CA VAL A 103 -0.32 4.17 15.24
C VAL A 103 -1.70 3.50 15.23
N THR A 104 -1.74 2.19 14.94
CA THR A 104 -2.98 1.41 14.93
C THR A 104 -3.58 1.29 16.32
N LEU A 105 -2.78 0.96 17.33
CA LEU A 105 -3.23 0.91 18.73
C LEU A 105 -3.76 2.26 19.19
N PHE A 106 -3.04 3.34 18.87
CA PHE A 106 -3.47 4.69 19.22
C PHE A 106 -4.80 5.05 18.55
N GLY A 107 -4.97 4.70 17.27
CA GLY A 107 -6.23 4.88 16.55
C GLY A 107 -7.39 4.10 17.16
N ILE A 108 -7.15 2.86 17.61
CA ILE A 108 -8.16 2.04 18.30
C ILE A 108 -8.54 2.67 19.66
N LEU A 109 -7.56 3.12 20.45
CA LEU A 109 -7.80 3.69 21.78
C LEU A 109 -8.56 5.03 21.72
N LEU A 110 -8.35 5.82 20.66
CA LEU A 110 -9.06 7.08 20.45
C LEU A 110 -10.40 6.92 19.73
N ALA A 111 -10.72 5.72 19.22
CA ALA A 111 -11.98 5.50 18.53
C ALA A 111 -13.15 5.65 19.54
N PRO A 112 -14.13 6.52 19.26
CA PRO A 112 -15.33 6.58 20.08
C PRO A 112 -16.11 5.26 19.95
N LEU A 113 -16.48 4.68 21.09
CA LEU A 113 -17.35 3.49 21.18
C LEU A 113 -18.79 3.79 20.77
#